data_AF-V4PF53-F1
#
_entry.id   AF-V4PF53-F1
#
_cell.length_a   1.000
_cell.length_b   1.000
_cell.length_c   1.000
_cell.angle_alpha   90.00
_cell.angle_beta   90.00
_cell.angle_gamma   90.00
#
_symmetry.space_group_name_H-M   'P 1'
#
loop_
_entity.id
_entity.type
_entity.pdbx_description
1 polymer ?
#
loop_
_entity_poly.entity_id
_entity_poly.type
_entity_poly.pdbx_seq_one_letter_code
_entity_poly.pdbx_strand_id
1 'polypeptide(L)'
;MSLTAYPVAKDAHEALALLKQGQAKRAAREKEAEAAADARVAFVTQSVGPLYEEEAEALNIYAGLVEDHRPGHIFLPPVEARFCKLTCRMKDVPVRRSKSAQPVFADGERWAKASAPLETVWQLSISYWKVLDGAPASRPGPAGNAKDLRKRAKRGQLTPEEMLSLMDSPLISPRPQKALDFGLFDFIPPDNPGIVIADE
;
A
#
# COMPACT_ATOMS: atom_id res chain seq x y z
N MET A 1 9.01 26.15 -0.75
CA MET A 1 8.04 25.04 -0.70
C MET A 1 8.22 24.34 0.64
N SER A 2 7.25 24.44 1.54
CA SER A 2 7.29 23.73 2.82
C SER A 2 6.99 22.25 2.61
N LEU A 3 7.75 21.37 3.27
CA LEU A 3 7.58 19.93 3.22
C LEU A 3 6.90 19.46 4.51
N THR A 4 6.10 18.40 4.44
CA THR A 4 5.53 17.77 5.63
C THR A 4 6.63 17.17 6.50
N ALA A 5 6.64 17.52 7.78
CA ALA A 5 7.61 17.00 8.75
C ALA A 5 6.93 15.90 9.57
N TYR A 6 7.30 14.65 9.28
CA TYR A 6 6.66 13.48 9.87
C TYR A 6 7.24 13.16 11.25
N PRO A 7 6.42 12.72 12.22
CA PRO A 7 6.90 12.34 13.54
C PRO A 7 7.82 11.11 13.46
N VAL A 8 8.80 11.03 14.38
CA VAL A 8 9.71 9.89 14.52
C VAL A 8 9.33 9.13 15.80
N ALA A 9 9.02 7.84 15.67
CA ALA A 9 8.56 7.00 16.77
C ALA A 9 8.79 5.51 16.49
N LYS A 10 8.67 4.63 17.49
CA LYS A 10 8.77 3.17 17.28
C LYS A 10 7.47 2.61 16.68
N ASP A 11 6.33 3.07 17.19
CA ASP A 11 5.00 2.61 16.78
C ASP A 11 3.98 3.75 16.61
N ALA A 12 2.89 3.50 15.88
CA ALA A 12 1.86 4.49 15.62
C ALA A 12 1.17 5.04 16.89
N HIS A 13 1.02 4.20 17.91
CA HIS A 13 0.47 4.63 19.22
C HIS A 13 1.40 5.60 19.94
N GLU A 14 2.71 5.33 19.91
CA GLU A 14 3.72 6.22 20.48
C GLU A 14 3.77 7.55 19.72
N ALA A 15 3.75 7.49 18.38
CA ALA A 15 3.69 8.69 17.54
C ALA A 15 2.48 9.57 17.91
N LEU A 16 1.29 8.98 18.07
CA LEU A 16 0.08 9.71 18.46
C LEU A 16 0.19 10.30 19.87
N ALA A 17 0.77 9.57 20.82
CA ALA A 17 0.96 10.04 22.19
C ALA A 17 1.94 11.23 22.25
N LEU A 18 3.10 11.13 21.60
CA LEU A 18 4.10 12.19 21.52
C LEU A 18 3.56 13.45 20.84
N LEU A 19 2.71 13.28 19.82
CA LEU A 19 2.04 14.39 19.14
C LEU A 19 1.07 15.12 20.06
N LYS A 20 0.22 14.40 20.80
CA LYS A 20 -0.71 15.00 21.77
C LYS A 20 0.02 15.73 22.90
N GLN A 21 1.22 15.26 23.27
CA GLN A 21 2.07 15.89 24.28
C GLN A 21 2.93 17.04 23.74
N GLY A 22 2.97 17.25 22.42
CA GLY A 22 3.81 18.28 21.79
C GLY A 22 5.32 17.99 21.82
N GLN A 23 5.72 16.76 22.12
CA GLN A 23 7.13 16.35 22.27
C GLN A 23 7.66 15.54 21.07
N ALA A 24 6.84 15.34 20.04
CA ALA A 24 7.24 14.58 18.86
C ALA A 24 8.38 15.26 18.10
N LYS A 25 9.53 14.59 18.00
CA LYS A 25 10.56 14.94 17.02
C LYS A 25 10.00 14.74 15.63
N ARG A 26 10.23 15.70 14.72
CA ARG A 26 9.72 15.66 13.35
C ARG A 26 10.86 15.80 12.35
N ALA A 27 10.73 15.13 11.22
CA ALA A 27 11.72 15.13 10.14
C ALA A 27 11.03 15.08 8.78
N ALA A 28 11.51 15.88 7.83
CA ALA A 28 10.98 15.88 6.47
C ALA A 28 11.65 14.81 5.60
N ARG A 29 12.91 14.48 5.90
CA ARG A 29 13.73 13.53 5.14
C ARG A 29 14.19 12.37 6.01
N GLU A 30 14.44 11.23 5.37
CA GLU A 30 14.95 10.02 6.03
C GLU A 30 16.23 10.29 6.82
N LYS A 31 17.22 10.97 6.22
CA LYS A 31 18.49 11.30 6.88
C LYS A 31 18.32 12.16 8.15
N GLU A 32 17.32 13.04 8.18
CA GLU A 32 17.00 13.86 9.36
C GLU A 32 16.34 13.01 10.45
N ALA A 33 15.49 12.06 10.05
CA ALA A 33 14.83 11.13 10.94
C ALA A 33 15.83 10.14 11.57
N GLU A 34 16.78 9.62 10.78
CA GLU A 34 17.88 8.79 11.27
C GLU A 34 18.72 9.55 12.29
N ALA A 35 19.09 10.80 11.99
CA ALA A 35 19.84 11.64 12.93
C ALA A 35 19.06 11.95 14.22
N ALA A 36 17.74 12.10 14.13
CA ALA A 36 16.88 12.37 15.30
C ALA A 36 16.66 11.15 16.21
N ALA A 37 16.69 9.94 15.64
CA ALA A 37 16.48 8.66 16.32
C ALA A 37 17.77 7.92 16.68
N ASP A 38 18.91 8.30 16.10
CA ASP A 38 20.19 7.57 16.17
C ASP A 38 20.05 6.09 15.76
N ALA A 39 19.17 5.84 14.78
CA ALA A 39 18.80 4.50 14.34
C ALA A 39 18.28 4.55 12.89
N ARG A 40 18.27 3.39 12.23
CA ARG A 40 17.60 3.27 10.93
C ARG A 40 16.10 3.47 11.09
N VAL A 41 15.52 4.13 10.11
CA VAL A 41 14.07 4.38 10.07
C VAL A 41 13.45 3.83 8.80
N ALA A 42 12.15 3.59 8.83
CA ALA A 42 11.34 3.33 7.65
C ALA A 42 10.13 4.25 7.62
N PHE A 43 9.75 4.76 6.45
CA PHE A 43 8.51 5.51 6.31
C PHE A 43 7.33 4.55 6.30
N VAL A 44 6.39 4.69 7.24
CA VAL A 44 5.23 3.81 7.35
C VAL A 44 3.96 4.64 7.54
N THR A 45 2.86 4.15 7.00
CA THR A 45 1.51 4.67 7.27
C THR A 45 0.70 3.57 7.94
N GLN A 46 0.21 3.83 9.15
CA GLN A 46 -0.51 2.85 9.96
C GLN A 46 -1.84 3.43 10.46
N SER A 47 -2.85 2.57 10.53
CA SER A 47 -4.08 2.89 11.26
C SER A 47 -3.88 2.77 12.76
N VAL A 48 -4.45 3.71 13.51
CA VAL A 48 -4.35 3.77 14.96
C VAL A 48 -5.66 4.26 15.56
N GLY A 49 -5.98 3.78 16.77
CA GLY A 49 -7.17 4.22 17.51
C GLY A 49 -8.44 3.44 17.17
N PRO A 50 -9.56 3.82 17.82
CA PRO A 50 -10.86 3.16 17.67
C PRO A 50 -11.44 3.34 16.26
N LEU A 51 -12.43 2.50 15.95
CA LEU A 51 -13.23 2.55 14.74
C LEU A 51 -14.51 3.34 15.03
N TYR A 52 -14.89 4.22 14.12
CA TYR A 52 -16.10 5.04 14.20
C TYR A 52 -17.04 4.69 13.06
N GLU A 53 -18.34 4.67 13.32
CA GLU A 53 -19.34 4.45 12.26
C GLU A 53 -19.52 5.71 11.41
N GLU A 54 -19.52 6.88 12.06
CA GLU A 54 -19.68 8.17 11.40
C GLU A 54 -18.36 8.94 11.27
N GLU A 55 -18.16 9.59 10.12
CA GLU A 55 -17.02 10.48 9.87
C GLU A 55 -16.99 11.64 10.86
N ALA A 56 -18.16 12.21 11.14
CA ALA A 56 -18.32 13.39 11.98
C ALA A 56 -17.88 13.14 13.44
N GLU A 57 -18.15 11.94 13.97
CA GLU A 57 -17.72 11.53 15.30
C GLU A 57 -16.19 11.44 15.38
N ALA A 58 -15.58 10.79 14.40
CA ALA A 58 -14.13 10.66 14.33
C ALA A 58 -13.42 12.01 14.19
N LEU A 59 -13.95 12.91 13.35
CA LEU A 59 -13.43 14.28 13.19
C LEU A 59 -13.52 15.09 14.48
N ASN A 60 -14.57 14.92 15.27
CA ASN A 60 -14.71 15.61 16.56
C ASN A 60 -13.67 15.12 17.58
N ILE A 61 -13.39 13.81 17.62
CA ILE A 61 -12.37 13.24 18.53
C ILE A 61 -10.95 13.66 18.14
N TYR A 62 -10.67 13.78 16.84
CA TYR A 62 -9.36 14.17 16.31
C TYR A 62 -9.28 15.63 15.85
N ALA A 63 -10.14 16.49 16.42
CA ALA A 63 -10.16 17.92 16.13
C ALA A 63 -8.77 18.54 16.35
N GLY A 64 -8.32 19.34 15.38
CA GLY A 64 -6.99 19.97 15.42
C GLY A 64 -5.85 19.09 14.91
N LEU A 65 -6.09 17.82 14.57
CA LEU A 65 -5.07 16.89 14.07
C LEU A 65 -5.29 16.49 12.60
N VAL A 66 -6.54 16.39 12.16
CA VAL A 66 -6.92 15.96 10.80
C VAL A 66 -7.59 17.11 10.05
N GLU A 67 -7.46 17.13 8.72
CA GLU A 67 -8.19 18.08 7.85
C GLU A 67 -9.71 17.92 8.04
N ASP A 68 -10.39 19.03 8.34
CA ASP A 68 -11.86 19.10 8.44
C ASP A 68 -12.36 20.14 7.43
N HIS A 69 -13.27 19.71 6.55
CA HIS A 69 -13.87 20.54 5.50
C HIS A 69 -15.36 20.80 5.75
N ARG A 70 -15.89 20.44 6.92
CA ARG A 70 -17.30 20.63 7.24
C ARG A 70 -17.64 22.12 7.32
N PRO A 71 -18.82 22.55 6.84
CA PRO A 71 -19.28 23.93 6.99
C PRO A 71 -19.28 24.34 8.48
N GLY A 72 -18.63 25.46 8.81
CA GLY A 72 -18.52 25.96 10.18
C GLY A 72 -17.39 25.34 11.03
N HIS A 73 -16.72 24.29 10.55
CA HIS A 73 -15.62 23.61 11.24
C HIS A 73 -14.40 23.41 10.34
N ILE A 74 -14.15 24.34 9.42
CA ILE A 74 -13.03 24.24 8.49
C ILE A 74 -11.71 24.34 9.27
N PHE A 75 -10.96 23.25 9.29
CA PHE A 75 -9.63 23.19 9.87
C PHE A 75 -8.66 22.55 8.89
N LEU A 76 -7.60 23.29 8.56
CA LEU A 76 -6.56 22.84 7.66
C LEU A 76 -5.22 22.94 8.40
N PRO A 77 -4.58 21.82 8.79
CA PRO A 77 -3.27 21.85 9.41
C PRO A 77 -2.25 22.56 8.50
N PRO A 78 -1.24 23.23 9.09
CA PRO A 78 -0.12 23.72 8.31
C PRO A 78 0.53 22.56 7.55
N VAL A 79 1.10 22.82 6.37
CA VAL A 79 1.65 21.78 5.47
C VAL A 79 2.62 20.83 6.20
N GLU A 80 3.39 21.37 7.14
CA GLU A 80 4.35 20.65 7.98
C GLU A 80 3.69 19.62 8.92
N ALA A 81 2.42 19.81 9.27
CA ALA A 81 1.66 18.98 10.21
C ALA A 81 0.63 18.04 9.53
N ARG A 82 0.61 17.95 8.19
CA ARG A 82 -0.34 17.11 7.44
C ARG A 82 0.10 15.64 7.33
N PHE A 83 0.27 14.98 8.46
CA PHE A 83 0.68 13.56 8.52
C PHE A 83 -0.43 12.64 9.07
N CYS A 84 -1.54 13.20 9.56
CA CYS A 84 -2.71 12.47 10.03
C CYS A 84 -3.86 12.61 9.03
N LYS A 85 -4.54 11.50 8.72
CA LYS A 85 -5.70 11.46 7.83
C LYS A 85 -6.75 10.51 8.38
N LEU A 86 -8.02 10.86 8.21
CA LEU A 86 -9.11 9.93 8.46
C LEU A 86 -9.27 9.03 7.22
N THR A 87 -9.38 7.72 7.43
CA THR A 87 -9.56 6.75 6.34
C THR A 87 -10.84 5.95 6.56
N CYS A 88 -11.67 5.88 5.52
CA CYS A 88 -12.82 4.99 5.47
C CYS A 88 -12.37 3.59 5.08
N ARG A 89 -12.80 2.57 5.83
CA ARG A 89 -12.41 1.17 5.69
C ARG A 89 -13.64 0.28 5.81
N MET A 90 -13.57 -0.91 5.25
CA MET A 90 -14.58 -1.93 5.49
C MET A 90 -14.39 -2.51 6.90
N LYS A 91 -15.47 -2.57 7.69
CA LYS A 91 -15.45 -3.07 9.07
C LYS A 91 -15.02 -4.54 9.12
N ASP A 92 -15.62 -5.34 8.26
CA ASP A 92 -15.29 -6.74 8.05
C ASP A 92 -14.94 -6.93 6.58
N VAL A 93 -13.64 -7.04 6.27
CA VAL A 93 -13.21 -7.43 4.92
C VAL A 93 -13.51 -8.92 4.75
N PRO A 94 -14.49 -9.32 3.93
CA PRO A 94 -14.73 -10.73 3.72
C PRO A 94 -13.50 -11.35 3.05
N VAL A 95 -12.89 -12.35 3.68
CA VAL A 95 -11.73 -13.10 3.14
C VAL A 95 -12.08 -13.84 1.83
N ARG A 96 -13.36 -13.85 1.43
CA ARG A 96 -13.81 -14.54 0.22
C ARG A 96 -13.29 -13.84 -1.04
N ARG A 97 -12.55 -14.61 -1.84
CA ARG A 97 -12.29 -14.30 -3.24
C ARG A 97 -13.62 -13.99 -3.93
N SER A 98 -13.71 -12.82 -4.55
CA SER A 98 -14.86 -12.45 -5.39
C SER A 98 -15.06 -13.56 -6.42
N LYS A 99 -16.17 -14.28 -6.33
CA LYS A 99 -16.57 -15.17 -7.42
C LYS A 99 -17.02 -14.28 -8.57
N SER A 100 -16.65 -14.64 -9.80
CA SER A 100 -17.22 -13.99 -10.98
C SER A 100 -18.73 -14.13 -10.93
N ALA A 101 -19.44 -13.01 -11.13
CA ALA A 101 -20.89 -13.03 -11.23
C ALA A 101 -21.27 -13.84 -12.47
N GLN A 102 -22.20 -14.79 -12.31
CA GLN A 102 -22.77 -15.52 -13.44
C GLN A 102 -24.16 -14.94 -13.77
N PRO A 103 -24.52 -14.86 -15.05
CA PRO A 103 -25.84 -14.40 -15.44
C PRO A 103 -26.89 -15.45 -15.04
N VAL A 104 -27.98 -15.00 -14.40
CA VAL A 104 -29.03 -15.89 -13.86
C VAL A 104 -30.26 -15.95 -14.77
N PHE A 105 -30.48 -14.95 -15.64
CA PHE A 105 -31.61 -14.85 -16.57
C PHE A 105 -32.96 -15.29 -15.96
N ALA A 106 -33.25 -14.81 -14.76
CA ALA A 106 -34.48 -15.11 -14.02
C ALA A 106 -35.23 -13.81 -13.73
N ASP A 107 -36.57 -13.84 -13.76
CA ASP A 107 -37.44 -12.70 -13.43
C ASP A 107 -37.16 -11.42 -14.24
N GLY A 108 -36.67 -11.54 -15.47
CA GLY A 108 -36.27 -10.41 -16.32
C GLY A 108 -34.94 -9.76 -15.92
N GLU A 109 -34.26 -10.27 -14.91
CA GLU A 109 -32.95 -9.81 -14.46
C GLU A 109 -31.83 -10.68 -15.04
N ARG A 110 -30.84 -10.02 -15.69
CA ARG A 110 -29.67 -10.69 -16.27
C ARG A 110 -28.62 -11.05 -15.22
N TRP A 111 -28.53 -10.29 -14.14
CA TRP A 111 -27.50 -10.42 -13.11
C TRP A 111 -28.14 -10.78 -11.77
N ALA A 112 -27.44 -11.56 -10.95
CA ALA A 112 -27.84 -11.76 -9.57
C ALA A 112 -27.89 -10.41 -8.84
N LYS A 113 -28.87 -10.25 -7.95
CA LYS A 113 -28.96 -9.05 -7.09
C LYS A 113 -27.65 -8.87 -6.33
N ALA A 114 -27.19 -7.62 -6.30
CA ALA A 114 -25.99 -7.25 -5.56
C ALA A 114 -26.12 -7.68 -4.10
N SER A 115 -25.02 -8.17 -3.51
CA SER A 115 -24.98 -8.40 -2.07
C SER A 115 -25.26 -7.11 -1.31
N ALA A 116 -25.73 -7.23 -0.07
CA ALA A 116 -25.90 -6.10 0.83
C ALA A 116 -24.63 -5.23 0.86
N PRO A 117 -24.78 -3.89 0.96
CA PRO A 117 -23.65 -2.99 1.05
C PRO A 117 -22.78 -3.36 2.25
N LEU A 118 -21.46 -3.31 2.06
CA LEU A 118 -20.51 -3.62 3.12
C LEU A 118 -20.49 -2.47 4.13
N GLU A 119 -20.51 -2.82 5.42
CA GLU A 119 -20.39 -1.84 6.49
C GLU A 119 -19.02 -1.15 6.43
N THR A 120 -19.04 0.18 6.42
CA THR A 120 -17.84 1.01 6.44
C THR A 120 -17.66 1.66 7.80
N VAL A 121 -16.41 1.79 8.21
CA VAL A 121 -15.97 2.45 9.45
C VAL A 121 -14.82 3.40 9.16
N TRP A 122 -14.71 4.43 9.98
CA TRP A 122 -13.67 5.44 9.91
C TRP A 122 -12.60 5.19 10.97
N GLN A 123 -11.34 5.28 10.56
CA GLN A 123 -10.20 5.11 11.45
C GLN A 123 -9.11 6.13 11.11
N LEU A 124 -8.42 6.62 12.15
CA LEU A 124 -7.27 7.49 11.98
C LEU A 124 -6.11 6.70 11.36
N SER A 125 -5.48 7.30 10.36
CA SER A 125 -4.24 6.85 9.76
C SER A 125 -3.14 7.89 10.01
N ILE A 126 -1.99 7.45 10.47
CA ILE A 126 -0.82 8.29 10.73
C ILE A 126 0.37 7.83 9.89
N SER A 127 1.00 8.78 9.20
CA SER A 127 2.27 8.58 8.51
C SER A 127 3.42 9.05 9.40
N TYR A 128 4.44 8.21 9.58
CA TYR A 128 5.54 8.50 10.50
C TYR A 128 6.83 7.76 10.10
N TRP A 129 7.96 8.24 10.63
CA TRP A 129 9.25 7.53 10.56
C TRP A 129 9.31 6.50 11.69
N LYS A 130 9.17 5.23 11.33
CA LYS A 130 9.28 4.10 12.25
C LYS A 130 10.75 3.80 12.54
N VAL A 131 11.15 3.91 13.80
CA VAL A 131 12.47 3.47 14.27
C VAL A 131 12.52 1.94 14.20
N LEU A 132 13.54 1.43 13.51
CA LEU A 132 13.79 0.00 13.41
C LEU A 132 14.75 -0.41 14.53
N ASP A 133 14.26 -1.15 15.52
CA ASP A 133 15.13 -1.77 16.52
C ASP A 133 16.06 -2.77 15.81
N GLY A 134 17.37 -2.50 15.87
CA GLY A 134 18.35 -3.05 14.93
C GLY A 134 18.62 -4.55 15.06
N ALA A 135 18.71 -5.21 13.90
CA ALA A 135 19.97 -5.84 13.52
C ALA A 135 20.24 -5.46 12.06
N PRO A 136 21.42 -4.91 11.70
CA PRO A 136 21.85 -4.97 10.33
C PRO A 136 22.18 -6.43 10.05
N ALA A 137 21.20 -7.20 9.57
CA ALA A 137 21.55 -8.36 8.77
C ALA A 137 22.30 -7.78 7.58
N SER A 138 23.63 -7.80 7.64
CA SER A 138 24.47 -7.89 6.45
C SER A 138 23.84 -9.01 5.64
N ARG A 139 23.04 -8.62 4.65
CA ARG A 139 22.28 -9.58 3.86
C ARG A 139 23.33 -10.49 3.23
N PRO A 140 23.27 -11.81 3.45
CA PRO A 140 24.15 -12.69 2.70
C PRO A 140 23.90 -12.39 1.22
N GLY A 141 24.98 -12.10 0.49
CA GLY A 141 24.92 -11.93 -0.95
C GLY A 141 24.27 -13.15 -1.60
N PRO A 142 23.86 -13.05 -2.89
CA PRO A 142 23.08 -14.10 -3.54
C PRO A 142 23.74 -15.46 -3.34
N ALA A 143 23.04 -16.39 -2.67
CA ALA A 143 23.55 -17.72 -2.29
C ALA A 143 23.61 -18.69 -3.48
N GLY A 144 23.79 -18.16 -4.70
CA GLY A 144 23.79 -18.90 -5.96
C GLY A 144 22.67 -18.49 -6.92
N ASN A 145 22.48 -19.31 -7.97
CA ASN A 145 21.50 -19.07 -9.03
C ASN A 145 20.07 -19.33 -8.53
N ALA A 146 19.19 -18.32 -8.62
CA ALA A 146 17.80 -18.38 -8.16
C ALA A 146 16.97 -19.53 -8.77
N LYS A 147 17.30 -19.97 -9.99
CA LYS A 147 16.63 -21.12 -10.63
C LYS A 147 16.90 -22.43 -9.88
N ASP A 148 18.13 -22.64 -9.46
CA ASP A 148 18.55 -23.87 -8.77
C ASP A 148 18.03 -23.89 -7.34
N LEU A 149 18.05 -22.73 -6.67
CA LEU A 149 17.43 -22.56 -5.35
C LEU A 149 15.93 -22.86 -5.37
N ARG A 150 15.17 -22.39 -6.37
CA ARG A 150 13.74 -22.73 -6.52
C ARG A 150 13.49 -24.22 -6.79
N LYS A 151 14.39 -24.88 -7.53
CA LYS A 151 14.31 -26.33 -7.77
C LYS A 151 14.59 -27.14 -6.50
N ARG A 152 15.53 -26.68 -5.67
CA ARG A 152 15.84 -27.26 -4.34
C ARG A 152 14.76 -26.95 -3.30
N ALA A 153 14.13 -25.77 -3.36
CA ALA A 153 12.98 -25.38 -2.55
C ALA A 153 11.83 -26.38 -2.67
N LYS A 154 11.51 -26.79 -3.91
CA LYS A 154 10.49 -27.81 -4.18
C LYS A 154 10.82 -29.19 -3.60
N ARG A 155 12.10 -29.45 -3.29
CA ARG A 155 12.58 -30.70 -2.68
C ARG A 155 12.79 -30.57 -1.17
N GLY A 156 12.46 -29.41 -0.57
CA GLY A 156 12.60 -29.16 0.87
C GLY A 156 14.04 -29.02 1.37
N GLN A 157 15.01 -28.79 0.48
CA GLN A 157 16.45 -28.75 0.81
C GLN A 157 17.01 -27.34 0.65
N LEU A 158 16.55 -26.41 1.50
CA LEU A 158 17.05 -25.04 1.57
C LEU A 158 17.65 -24.75 2.94
N THR A 159 18.82 -24.11 2.96
CA THR A 159 19.36 -23.51 4.18
C THR A 159 18.62 -22.19 4.48
N PRO A 160 18.64 -21.71 5.73
CA PRO A 160 18.03 -20.42 6.09
C PRO A 160 18.55 -19.24 5.25
N GLU A 161 19.83 -19.25 4.91
CA GLU A 161 20.47 -18.22 4.06
C GLU A 161 19.98 -18.30 2.60
N GLU A 162 19.81 -19.52 2.07
CA GLU A 162 19.24 -19.74 0.73
C GLU A 162 17.76 -19.34 0.65
N MET A 163 16.99 -19.48 1.74
CA MET A 163 15.61 -19.01 1.83
C MET A 163 15.53 -17.48 1.74
N LEU A 164 16.38 -16.78 2.52
CA LEU A 164 16.44 -15.31 2.48
C LEU A 164 16.85 -14.80 1.11
N SER A 165 17.85 -15.43 0.48
CA SER A 165 18.29 -15.09 -0.88
C SER A 165 17.19 -15.32 -1.93
N LEU A 166 16.31 -16.32 -1.75
CA LEU A 166 15.21 -16.59 -2.66
C LEU A 166 14.09 -15.55 -2.53
N MET A 167 13.84 -15.02 -1.34
CA MET A 167 12.86 -13.96 -1.09
C MET A 167 13.24 -12.64 -1.77
N ASP A 168 14.53 -12.34 -1.84
CA ASP A 168 15.06 -11.14 -2.51
C ASP A 168 15.19 -11.30 -4.04
N SER A 169 15.02 -12.51 -4.56
CA SER A 169 15.13 -12.76 -5.99
C SER A 169 13.92 -12.19 -6.75
N PRO A 170 14.11 -11.38 -7.80
CA PRO A 170 13.00 -10.85 -8.58
C PRO A 170 12.13 -11.99 -9.10
N LEU A 171 10.80 -11.78 -9.03
CA LEU A 171 9.79 -12.70 -9.54
C LEU A 171 9.78 -12.67 -11.08
N ILE A 172 10.84 -13.20 -11.68
CA ILE A 172 10.90 -13.43 -13.12
C ILE A 172 9.97 -14.60 -13.41
N SER A 173 8.99 -14.40 -14.29
CA SER A 173 8.11 -15.46 -14.73
C SER A 173 8.97 -16.62 -15.27
N PRO A 174 8.74 -17.87 -14.82
CA PRO A 174 9.57 -19.01 -15.21
C PRO A 174 9.44 -19.35 -16.69
N ARG A 175 8.44 -18.80 -17.37
CA ARG A 175 8.27 -18.85 -18.83
C ARG A 175 8.29 -17.42 -19.37
N PRO A 176 8.85 -17.19 -20.57
CA PRO A 176 8.48 -16.00 -21.33
C PRO A 176 6.95 -16.00 -21.43
N GLN A 177 6.32 -14.87 -21.12
CA GLN A 177 4.91 -14.70 -21.45
C GLN A 177 4.78 -15.02 -22.93
N LYS A 178 4.00 -16.06 -23.24
CA LYS A 178 3.59 -16.32 -24.62
C LYS A 178 2.97 -15.01 -25.08
N ALA A 179 3.44 -14.43 -26.18
CA ALA A 179 2.80 -13.26 -26.76
C ALA A 179 1.29 -13.58 -26.78
N LEU A 180 0.50 -12.75 -26.10
CA LEU A 180 -0.94 -12.76 -26.31
C LEU A 180 -1.10 -12.57 -27.81
N ASP A 181 -1.84 -13.51 -28.43
CA ASP A 181 -2.01 -13.58 -29.88
C ASP A 181 -2.14 -12.17 -30.46
N PHE A 182 -1.42 -11.92 -31.56
CA PHE A 182 -1.63 -10.77 -32.44
C PHE A 182 -3.12 -10.40 -32.43
N GLY A 183 -3.43 -9.11 -32.28
CA GLY A 183 -4.82 -8.68 -32.27
C GLY A 183 -5.50 -9.28 -33.49
N LEU A 184 -6.74 -9.76 -33.35
CA LEU A 184 -7.53 -10.35 -34.44
C LEU A 184 -7.65 -9.43 -35.68
N PHE A 185 -7.19 -8.18 -35.57
CA PHE A 185 -7.22 -7.11 -36.55
C PHE A 185 -5.83 -6.61 -37.00
N ASP A 186 -4.73 -7.19 -36.51
CA ASP A 186 -3.38 -6.84 -36.97
C ASP A 186 -3.11 -7.55 -38.31
N PHE A 187 -3.45 -6.86 -39.41
CA PHE A 187 -3.15 -7.32 -40.77
C PHE A 187 -1.70 -6.98 -41.12
N ILE A 188 -0.88 -7.97 -41.46
CA ILE A 188 0.44 -7.71 -42.06
C ILE A 188 0.17 -7.33 -43.52
N PRO A 189 0.37 -6.06 -43.93
CA PRO A 189 0.18 -5.68 -45.32
C PRO A 189 1.20 -6.41 -46.20
N PRO A 190 0.84 -6.80 -47.43
CA PRO A 190 1.81 -7.37 -48.35
C PRO A 190 2.89 -6.33 -48.66
N ASP A 191 4.16 -6.76 -48.76
CA ASP A 191 5.34 -5.95 -49.10
C ASP A 191 5.26 -5.40 -50.53
N ASN A 192 4.29 -4.53 -50.78
CA ASN A 192 4.11 -3.83 -52.05
C ASN A 192 4.29 -2.33 -51.80
N PRO A 193 5.33 -1.69 -52.36
CA PRO A 193 5.65 -0.29 -52.12
C PRO A 193 4.60 0.72 -52.64
N GLY A 194 3.51 0.24 -53.27
CA GLY A 194 2.41 1.08 -53.77
C GLY A 194 1.19 1.20 -52.84
N ILE A 195 1.18 0.55 -51.68
CA ILE A 195 0.05 0.63 -50.74
C ILE A 195 0.29 1.78 -49.75
N VAL A 196 -0.55 2.82 -49.79
CA VAL A 196 -0.61 3.86 -48.75
C VAL A 196 -1.80 3.56 -47.85
N ILE A 197 -1.52 3.22 -46.60
CA ILE A 197 -2.53 3.10 -45.54
C ILE A 197 -2.63 4.47 -44.87
N ALA A 198 -3.84 5.01 -44.73
CA ALA A 198 -4.06 6.22 -43.96
C ALA A 198 -4.09 5.87 -42.47
N ASP A 199 -3.29 6.58 -41.66
CA ASP A 199 -3.31 6.47 -40.20
C ASP A 199 -4.67 6.99 -39.67
N GLU A 200 -5.36 6.15 -38.88
CA GLU A 200 -6.37 6.57 -37.89
C GLU A 200 -5.87 6.26 -36.48
#